data_AF-A0A3M0XUE1-F1
#
_entry.id   AF-A0A3M0XUE1-F1
#
_cell.length_a   1.000
_cell.length_b   1.000
_cell.length_c   1.000
_cell.angle_alpha   90.00
_cell.angle_beta   90.00
_cell.angle_gamma   90.00
#
_symmetry.space_group_name_H-M   'P 1'
#
loop_
_entity.id
_entity.type
_entity.pdbx_description
1 polymer ?
#
loop_
_entity_poly.entity_id
_entity_poly.type
_entity_poly.pdbx_seq_one_letter_code
_entity_poly.pdbx_strand_id
1 'polypeptide(L)' 'MFVLNARDVRRALPMRDAIQAMKQAFRAFSAGQAEVPLRGRLSIPPHQAVTLT' A
#
# COMPACT_ATOMS: atom_id res chain seq x y z
N MET A 1 -2.96 -14.56 14.11
CA MET A 1 -2.28 -13.36 13.57
C MET A 1 -1.05 -13.81 12.82
N PHE A 2 -0.94 -13.50 11.53
CA PHE A 2 0.24 -13.81 10.72
C PHE A 2 1.11 -12.55 10.61
N VAL A 3 2.40 -12.68 10.95
CA VAL A 3 3.38 -11.60 10.80
C VAL A 3 4.35 -12.01 9.71
N LEU A 4 4.44 -11.20 8.65
CA LEU A 4 5.39 -11.42 7.55
C LEU A 4 6.59 -10.50 7.74
N ASN A 5 7.78 -11.07 7.77
CA ASN A 5 9.00 -10.28 7.76
C ASN A 5 9.33 -9.83 6.33
N ALA A 6 10.35 -8.98 6.19
CA ALA A 6 10.74 -8.42 4.89
C ALA A 6 11.16 -9.49 3.85
N ARG A 7 11.74 -10.62 4.28
CA ARG A 7 12.11 -11.73 3.39
C ARG A 7 10.85 -12.44 2.87
N ASP A 8 9.87 -12.66 3.74
CA ASP A 8 8.61 -13.29 3.36
C ASP A 8 7.84 -12.43 2.36
N VAL A 9 7.75 -11.12 2.60
CA VAL A 9 7.09 -10.17 1.68
C VAL A 9 7.78 -10.17 0.30
N ARG A 10 9.11 -10.09 0.27
CA ARG A 10 9.87 -10.11 -1.00
C ARG A 10 9.68 -11.41 -1.79
N ARG A 11 9.56 -12.54 -1.11
CA ARG A 11 9.29 -13.84 -1.74
C ARG A 11 7.86 -13.93 -2.25
N ALA A 12 6.90 -13.41 -1.48
CA ALA A 12 5.48 -13.52 -1.78
C ALA A 12 5.01 -12.62 -2.92
N LEU A 13 5.65 -11.46 -3.13
CA LEU A 13 5.22 -10.49 -4.14
C LEU A 13 6.41 -9.94 -4.95
N PRO A 14 6.97 -10.72 -5.89
CA PRO A 14 8.02 -10.23 -6.80
C PRO A 14 7.47 -9.15 -7.74
N MET A 15 8.36 -8.32 -8.29
CA MET A 15 7.95 -7.11 -9.04
C MET A 15 7.02 -7.39 -10.23
N ARG A 16 7.21 -8.50 -10.94
CA ARG A 16 6.33 -8.90 -12.06
C ARG A 16 4.88 -9.05 -11.60
N ASP A 17 4.67 -9.69 -10.46
CA ASP A 17 3.33 -9.98 -9.95
C ASP A 17 2.73 -8.73 -9.30
N ALA A 18 3.54 -7.91 -8.64
CA ALA A 18 3.14 -6.59 -8.15
C ALA A 18 2.57 -5.71 -9.28
N ILE A 19 3.22 -5.70 -10.46
CA ILE A 19 2.74 -4.95 -11.63
C ILE A 19 1.36 -5.45 -12.08
N GLN A 20 1.16 -6.77 -12.17
CA GLN A 20 -0.13 -7.32 -12.60
C GLN A 20 -1.24 -7.04 -11.59
N ALA A 21 -0.94 -7.16 -10.29
CA ALA A 21 -1.87 -6.82 -9.23
C ALA A 21 -2.29 -5.34 -9.29
N MET A 22 -1.33 -4.43 -9.46
CA MET A 22 -1.62 -3.00 -9.52
C MET A 22 -2.45 -2.60 -10.72
N LYS A 23 -2.26 -3.23 -11.90
CA LYS A 23 -3.13 -2.99 -13.06
C LYS A 23 -4.59 -3.29 -12.76
N GLN A 24 -4.84 -4.41 -12.06
CA GLN A 24 -6.19 -4.80 -11.68
C GLN A 24 -6.77 -3.86 -10.61
N ALA A 25 -5.96 -3.48 -9.62
CA ALA A 25 -6.36 -2.54 -8.57
C ALA A 25 -6.77 -1.17 -9.15
N PHE A 26 -5.96 -0.61 -10.05
CA PHE A 26 -6.29 0.67 -10.69
C PHE A 26 -7.51 0.56 -11.61
N ARG A 27 -7.68 -0.56 -12.33
CA ARG A 27 -8.91 -0.81 -13.10
C ARG A 27 -10.15 -0.79 -12.21
N ALA A 28 -10.10 -1.46 -11.05
CA ALA A 28 -11.19 -1.47 -10.09
C ALA A 28 -11.45 -0.06 -9.51
N PHE A 29 -10.39 0.67 -9.16
CA PHE A 29 -10.50 2.04 -8.67
C PHE A 29 -11.17 2.97 -9.68
N SER A 30 -10.72 2.97 -10.94
CA SER A 30 -11.32 3.79 -11.99
C SER A 30 -12.76 3.40 -12.34
N ALA A 31 -13.14 2.15 -12.07
CA ALA A 31 -14.51 1.67 -12.23
C ALA A 31 -15.43 1.97 -11.02
N GLY A 32 -14.93 2.65 -9.98
CA GLY A 32 -15.67 2.89 -8.74
C GLY A 32 -15.88 1.64 -7.87
N GLN A 33 -15.09 0.59 -8.12
CA GLN A 33 -15.16 -0.71 -7.42
C GLN A 33 -14.14 -0.85 -6.31
N ALA A 34 -13.47 0.24 -5.92
CA ALA A 34 -12.53 0.26 -4.81
C ALA A 34 -12.89 1.41 -3.86
N GLU A 35 -12.98 1.11 -2.57
CA GLU A 35 -13.11 2.10 -1.52
C GLU A 35 -11.71 2.53 -1.07
N VAL A 36 -11.34 3.78 -1.38
CA VAL A 36 -10.01 4.33 -1.09
C VAL A 36 -10.16 5.70 -0.43
N PRO A 37 -10.38 5.76 0.90
CA PRO A 37 -10.46 7.02 1.61
C PRO A 37 -9.12 7.77 1.58
N LEU A 38 -9.18 9.08 1.77
CA LEU A 38 -7.97 9.90 1.84
C LEU A 38 -7.14 9.52 3.08
N ARG A 39 -5.83 9.32 2.89
CA ARG A 39 -4.91 8.99 3.99
C ARG A 39 -4.83 10.11 5.02
N GLY A 40 -4.87 9.71 6.29
CA GLY A 40 -4.67 10.61 7.42
C GLY A 40 -3.24 11.14 7.44
N ARG A 41 -3.06 12.42 7.78
CA ARG A 41 -1.73 13.04 7.90
C ARG A 41 -1.48 13.39 9.36
N LEU A 42 -0.51 12.73 9.96
CA LEU A 42 -0.09 13.03 11.33
C LEU A 42 1.28 13.72 11.30
N SER A 43 1.33 14.95 11.78
CA SER A 43 2.56 15.72 11.92
C SER A 43 3.39 15.20 13.10
N ILE A 44 4.71 15.07 12.90
CA ILE A 44 5.68 14.66 13.91
C ILE A 44 6.79 15.72 13.99
N PRO A 45 6.52 16.88 14.62
CA PRO A 45 7.44 18.03 14.61
C PRO A 45 8.85 17.76 15.14
N PRO A 46 9.06 16.98 16.22
CA PRO A 46 10.41 16.68 16.74
C PRO A 46 11.34 16.02 15.73
N HIS A 47 10.76 15.32 14.74
CA HIS A 47 11.48 14.62 13.68
C HIS A 47 11.36 15.32 12.33
N GLN A 48 10.77 16.52 12.29
CA GLN A 48 10.48 17.25 11.04
C GLN A 48 9.79 16.36 9.99
N ALA A 49 8.87 15.51 10.44
CA ALA A 49 8.28 14.43 9.63
C ALA A 49 6.75 14.47 9.61
N VAL A 50 6.16 13.82 8.62
CA VAL A 50 4.72 13.54 8.53
C VAL A 50 4.55 12.06 8.24
N THR A 51 3.75 11.36 9.05
CA THR A 51 3.35 9.98 8.76
C THR A 51 1.96 9.96 8.11
N LEU A 52 1.73 8.92 7.32
CA LEU A 52 0.48 8.67 6.63
C LEU A 52 -0.12 7.37 7.16
N THR A 53 -1.38 7.45 7.59
CA THR A 53 -2.17 6.30 8.05
C THR A 53 -3.22 5.93 7.03
#